data_AF-A0A8C4WWH8-F1
#
_entry.id   AF-A0A8C4WWH8-F1
#
_cell.length_a   1.000
_cell.length_b   1.000
_cell.length_c   1.000
_cell.angle_alpha   90.00
_cell.angle_beta   90.00
_cell.angle_gamma   90.00
#
_symmetry.space_group_name_H-M   'P 1'
#
loop_
_entity.id
_entity.type
_entity.pdbx_description
1 polymer ?
#
loop_
_entity_poly.entity_id
_entity_poly.type
_entity_poly.pdbx_seq_one_letter_code
_entity_poly.pdbx_strand_id
1 'polypeptide(L)'
;MAVAMALTAPSLNFGVRSFTRLSRLSQRLFSTAVIRYQQEFTTLEEKPQFPGASAEYVNTLEFIQPNVISGIPVYRVMDRKGHIVNPNEDPKGRISFYMTNYGEEGTHVGSAAAIEMQDLVFGQYREAGVLMWRGYPLDSFMAQCYGNIDDYAHGKQMPVHYGSLEHNFVTISSPLATQIPQAVGAAYAYKRSDIDRAVICYFGEGAASEGDAHAGFNFAATLECPIIFFCRNNGYAISTPTYEQYRGDGIAARGPGYGIRSIRVDGNDVFAVYNATKEARRHAVSENQPMLVEAMTYRIGHHSTSDDSSAYRSVDEVSYWDKQDHPISRLHNFMINQGWWDDAQEKAWRKQSRKMVIETFERAERKLKPSPKLIFTDVYDTAPPSLQKQEEQLKKHVERYAEHYPFDKFERF
;
A
#
# COMPACT_ATOMS: atom_id res chain seq x y z
N MET A 1 28.61 24.36 47.60
CA MET A 1 29.62 24.33 48.68
C MET A 1 28.87 24.51 49.99
N ALA A 2 28.90 23.53 50.91
CA ALA A 2 28.22 23.44 52.23
C ALA A 2 26.67 23.66 52.25
N VAL A 3 25.77 22.86 52.87
CA VAL A 3 25.73 21.93 54.03
C VAL A 3 25.53 22.60 55.40
N ALA A 4 24.40 22.27 56.07
CA ALA A 4 24.12 22.16 57.53
C ALA A 4 22.63 22.54 57.82
N MET A 5 21.76 21.61 58.26
CA MET A 5 21.33 21.36 59.68
C MET A 5 20.35 22.42 60.27
N ALA A 6 19.37 22.13 61.15
CA ALA A 6 18.96 20.89 61.85
C ALA A 6 17.63 21.08 62.65
N LEU A 7 16.89 19.96 62.93
CA LEU A 7 16.05 19.65 64.13
C LEU A 7 14.83 20.59 64.49
N THR A 8 13.74 20.24 65.21
CA THR A 8 13.01 18.99 65.59
C THR A 8 11.56 19.31 66.04
N ALA A 9 10.69 18.30 66.18
CA ALA A 9 9.31 18.35 66.75
C ALA A 9 9.31 18.50 68.32
N PRO A 10 8.19 18.45 69.13
CA PRO A 10 6.99 17.56 69.03
C PRO A 10 5.60 18.02 69.61
N SER A 11 4.55 17.19 69.41
CA SER A 11 3.40 16.86 70.35
C SER A 11 2.40 17.95 70.84
N LEU A 12 1.15 17.71 71.33
CA LEU A 12 0.15 16.59 71.31
C LEU A 12 -1.25 17.11 71.82
N ASN A 13 -2.34 16.44 71.39
CA ASN A 13 -3.61 16.15 72.14
C ASN A 13 -4.81 17.14 72.37
N PHE A 14 -6.01 16.64 71.97
CA PHE A 14 -7.41 16.78 72.47
C PHE A 14 -7.95 18.13 73.03
N GLY A 15 -8.96 18.78 72.41
CA GLY A 15 -10.41 18.43 72.45
C GLY A 15 -11.32 19.67 72.13
N VAL A 16 -12.67 19.73 72.18
CA VAL A 16 -13.83 18.80 72.36
C VAL A 16 -15.16 19.55 71.99
N ARG A 17 -16.16 18.88 71.35
CA ARG A 17 -17.58 19.34 71.05
C ARG A 17 -17.79 20.53 70.07
N SER A 18 -18.90 20.69 69.33
CA SER A 18 -19.97 19.79 68.82
C SER A 18 -20.97 20.57 67.92
N PHE A 19 -21.46 20.05 66.78
CA PHE A 19 -22.81 20.37 66.24
C PHE A 19 -23.31 19.32 65.20
N THR A 20 -24.63 19.14 65.19
CA THR A 20 -25.55 18.31 64.35
C THR A 20 -25.30 18.27 62.82
N ARG A 21 -25.78 17.33 61.98
CA ARG A 21 -26.96 16.40 62.01
C ARG A 21 -26.83 15.25 60.95
N LEU A 22 -27.42 14.07 61.21
CA LEU A 22 -28.09 13.03 60.35
C LEU A 22 -27.81 12.95 58.80
N SER A 23 -27.80 11.79 58.09
CA SER A 23 -27.96 10.36 58.45
C SER A 23 -27.76 9.35 57.27
N ARG A 24 -27.11 8.20 57.57
CA ARG A 24 -27.26 6.81 57.05
C ARG A 24 -27.25 6.46 55.53
N LEU A 25 -26.34 5.54 55.19
CA LEU A 25 -26.33 4.67 53.98
C LEU A 25 -27.26 3.45 54.12
N SER A 26 -27.68 2.86 53.00
CA SER A 26 -27.98 1.42 52.90
C SER A 26 -27.64 0.83 51.51
N GLN A 27 -26.55 0.08 51.47
CA GLN A 27 -26.36 -1.24 50.85
C GLN A 27 -27.16 -1.64 49.57
N ARG A 28 -26.42 -2.00 48.50
CA ARG A 28 -26.27 -3.40 48.04
C ARG A 28 -25.23 -3.50 46.90
N LEU A 29 -24.11 -4.16 47.18
CA LEU A 29 -23.20 -4.73 46.18
C LEU A 29 -23.33 -6.26 46.27
N PHE A 30 -23.64 -6.92 45.17
CA PHE A 30 -23.59 -8.38 45.09
C PHE A 30 -22.34 -8.80 44.34
N SER A 31 -21.39 -9.38 45.07
CA SER A 31 -20.30 -10.18 44.53
C SER A 31 -20.74 -11.64 44.49
N THR A 32 -20.60 -12.30 43.35
CA THR A 32 -20.73 -13.75 43.23
C THR A 32 -19.34 -14.37 43.14
N ALA A 33 -18.79 -14.74 44.30
CA ALA A 33 -17.56 -15.52 44.37
C ALA A 33 -17.83 -16.97 43.94
N VAL A 34 -17.02 -17.49 43.01
CA VAL A 34 -17.02 -18.91 42.65
C VAL A 34 -16.11 -19.66 43.62
N ILE A 35 -16.68 -20.57 44.40
CA ILE A 35 -15.92 -21.42 45.34
C ILE A 35 -15.19 -22.49 44.53
N ARG A 36 -13.85 -22.49 44.57
CA ARG A 36 -13.04 -23.64 44.13
C ARG A 36 -12.83 -24.57 45.31
N TYR A 37 -13.20 -25.84 45.17
CA TYR A 37 -12.71 -26.89 46.05
C TYR A 37 -11.24 -27.16 45.70
N GLN A 38 -10.34 -27.03 46.68
CA GLN A 38 -9.02 -27.64 46.63
C GLN A 38 -9.07 -28.95 47.42
N GLN A 39 -8.55 -30.01 46.82
CA GLN A 39 -8.31 -31.28 47.50
C GLN A 39 -6.80 -31.36 47.78
N GLU A 40 -6.42 -31.45 49.05
CA GLU A 40 -5.01 -31.55 49.44
C GLU A 40 -4.50 -32.97 49.24
N PHE A 41 -3.36 -33.12 48.57
CA PHE A 41 -2.61 -34.38 48.49
C PHE A 41 -1.31 -34.25 49.30
N THR A 42 -1.03 -35.24 50.13
CA THR A 42 0.01 -35.21 51.16
C THR A 42 1.22 -36.04 50.75
N THR A 43 2.10 -35.50 49.90
CA THR A 43 3.57 -35.71 49.82
C THR A 43 4.14 -35.17 48.49
N LEU A 44 5.46 -34.96 48.42
CA LEU A 44 6.16 -34.42 47.25
C LEU A 44 6.40 -35.43 46.11
N GLU A 45 6.06 -36.70 46.30
CA GLU A 45 6.30 -37.78 45.34
C GLU A 45 5.14 -37.99 44.33
N GLU A 46 3.96 -37.43 44.58
CA GLU A 46 2.78 -37.57 43.70
C GLU A 46 2.58 -36.42 42.70
N LYS A 47 3.61 -35.60 42.43
CA LYS A 47 3.54 -34.53 41.41
C LYS A 47 4.28 -34.90 40.10
N PRO A 48 3.74 -34.54 38.92
CA PRO A 48 4.45 -34.61 37.65
C PRO A 48 5.76 -33.82 37.67
N GLN A 49 6.88 -34.46 37.34
CA GLN A 49 8.22 -33.84 37.30
C GLN A 49 8.74 -33.65 35.86
N PHE A 50 7.85 -33.39 34.90
CA PHE A 50 8.23 -33.18 33.51
C PHE A 50 8.86 -31.79 33.31
N PRO A 51 10.08 -31.67 32.75
CA PRO A 51 10.81 -30.41 32.70
C PRO A 51 10.20 -29.33 31.79
N GLY A 52 9.16 -29.67 31.01
CA GLY A 52 8.46 -28.74 30.12
C GLY A 52 7.14 -28.17 30.65
N ALA A 53 6.62 -28.65 31.80
CA ALA A 53 5.34 -28.18 32.34
C ALA A 53 5.21 -28.43 33.85
N SER A 54 4.68 -27.46 34.57
CA SER A 54 4.21 -27.65 35.96
C SER A 54 2.70 -27.93 35.94
N ALA A 55 2.31 -29.13 36.37
CA ALA A 55 0.93 -29.63 36.36
C ALA A 55 0.72 -30.57 37.55
N GLU A 56 -0.53 -30.96 37.81
CA GLU A 56 -0.88 -32.06 38.73
C GLU A 56 -1.28 -33.29 37.90
N TYR A 57 -1.18 -34.50 38.46
CA TYR A 57 -1.80 -35.68 37.84
C TYR A 57 -3.32 -35.63 38.02
N VAL A 58 -4.05 -36.01 36.97
CA VAL A 58 -5.50 -36.23 37.03
C VAL A 58 -5.79 -37.70 36.72
N ASN A 59 -6.76 -38.28 37.45
CA ASN A 59 -7.16 -39.68 37.33
C ASN A 59 -8.53 -39.85 36.62
N THR A 60 -9.14 -38.75 36.16
CA THR A 60 -10.29 -38.72 35.25
C THR A 60 -9.86 -38.21 33.88
N LEU A 61 -10.43 -38.78 32.81
CA LEU A 61 -10.17 -38.34 31.44
C LEU A 61 -11.13 -37.21 31.08
N GLU A 62 -10.65 -35.98 31.24
CA GLU A 62 -11.42 -34.76 31.00
C GLU A 62 -10.70 -33.85 30.00
N PHE A 63 -11.40 -33.42 28.94
CA PHE A 63 -10.90 -32.43 28.00
C PHE A 63 -11.19 -31.02 28.53
N ILE A 64 -10.15 -30.18 28.60
CA ILE A 64 -10.33 -28.76 28.95
C ILE A 64 -11.07 -28.06 27.80
N GLN A 65 -12.34 -27.72 28.02
CA GLN A 65 -13.08 -26.85 27.10
C GLN A 65 -12.66 -25.38 27.29
N PRO A 66 -12.46 -24.61 26.21
CA PRO A 66 -12.12 -23.19 26.32
C PRO A 66 -13.26 -22.37 26.92
N ASN A 67 -13.10 -21.95 28.17
CA ASN A 67 -14.04 -21.06 28.83
C ASN A 67 -13.76 -19.61 28.41
N VAL A 68 -14.26 -19.21 27.24
CA VAL A 68 -14.12 -17.83 26.71
C VAL A 68 -15.10 -16.91 27.42
N ILE A 69 -14.77 -16.53 28.66
CA ILE A 69 -15.49 -15.49 29.40
C ILE A 69 -15.02 -14.13 28.87
N SER A 70 -15.76 -13.60 27.89
CA SER A 70 -15.61 -12.27 27.28
C SER A 70 -14.20 -11.95 26.74
N GLY A 71 -13.92 -12.43 25.52
CA GLY A 71 -12.78 -11.94 24.74
C GLY A 71 -12.91 -10.47 24.31
N ILE A 72 -11.86 -9.93 23.70
CA ILE A 72 -11.85 -8.58 23.10
C ILE A 72 -13.06 -8.46 22.14
N PRO A 73 -13.86 -7.38 22.22
CA PRO A 73 -15.06 -7.26 21.40
C PRO A 73 -14.71 -7.24 19.90
N VAL A 74 -15.46 -8.01 19.11
CA VAL A 74 -15.34 -8.00 17.64
C VAL A 74 -15.88 -6.67 17.13
N TYR A 75 -14.96 -5.76 16.77
CA TYR A 75 -15.29 -4.48 16.13
C TYR A 75 -16.03 -4.72 14.81
N ARG A 76 -17.06 -3.91 14.55
CA ARG A 76 -17.89 -4.03 13.35
C ARG A 76 -18.51 -2.69 12.97
N VAL A 77 -18.24 -2.24 11.75
CA VAL A 77 -18.81 -1.01 11.18
C VAL A 77 -20.23 -1.22 10.65
N MET A 78 -20.51 -2.36 10.01
CA MET A 78 -21.77 -2.62 9.28
C MET A 78 -22.49 -3.88 9.80
N ASP A 79 -23.82 -3.83 9.94
CA ASP A 79 -24.63 -4.99 10.34
C ASP A 79 -24.89 -5.99 9.18
N ARG A 80 -25.51 -7.13 9.49
CA ARG A 80 -25.83 -8.18 8.50
C ARG A 80 -26.90 -7.80 7.47
N LYS A 81 -27.49 -6.60 7.57
CA LYS A 81 -28.47 -6.04 6.63
C LYS A 81 -27.90 -4.87 5.83
N GLY A 82 -26.62 -4.51 6.03
CA GLY A 82 -25.96 -3.42 5.33
C GLY A 82 -26.02 -2.06 6.04
N HIS A 83 -26.54 -1.98 7.27
CA HIS A 83 -26.61 -0.69 7.99
C HIS A 83 -25.31 -0.41 8.74
N ILE A 84 -24.80 0.82 8.63
CA ILE A 84 -23.69 1.29 9.45
C ILE A 84 -24.17 1.42 10.91
N VAL A 85 -23.46 0.74 11.83
CA VAL A 85 -23.81 0.61 13.25
C VAL A 85 -23.39 1.85 14.05
N ASN A 86 -22.29 2.48 13.67
CA ASN A 86 -21.83 3.76 14.23
C ASN A 86 -21.60 4.76 13.09
N PRO A 87 -22.46 5.78 12.89
CA PRO A 87 -22.32 6.77 11.82
C PRO A 87 -21.04 7.61 11.84
N ASN A 88 -20.26 7.58 12.93
CA ASN A 88 -18.94 8.20 12.99
C ASN A 88 -17.83 7.31 12.39
N GLU A 89 -18.07 6.01 12.30
CA GLU A 89 -17.21 5.00 11.66
C GLU A 89 -17.67 4.70 10.22
N ASP A 90 -18.69 5.41 9.73
CA ASP A 90 -19.07 5.40 8.33
C ASP A 90 -17.86 5.85 7.48
N PRO A 91 -17.28 4.99 6.63
CA PRO A 91 -16.18 5.37 5.79
C PRO A 91 -16.72 6.30 4.70
N LYS A 92 -16.74 7.60 5.01
CA LYS A 92 -17.05 8.70 4.10
C LYS A 92 -15.96 8.83 3.04
N GLY A 93 -15.88 7.82 2.17
CA GLY A 93 -14.93 7.67 1.10
C GLY A 93 -15.10 8.82 0.11
N ARG A 94 -14.16 9.77 0.16
CA ARG A 94 -14.08 10.88 -0.80
C ARG A 94 -13.61 10.41 -2.18
N ILE A 95 -12.91 9.27 -2.20
CA ILE A 95 -12.53 8.47 -3.37
C ILE A 95 -12.90 7.00 -3.10
N SER A 96 -13.08 6.20 -4.14
CA SER A 96 -13.58 4.81 -4.03
C SER A 96 -12.51 3.76 -3.69
N PHE A 97 -11.24 4.04 -3.97
CA PHE A 97 -10.12 3.10 -3.83
C PHE A 97 -8.80 3.86 -3.69
N TYR A 98 -7.80 3.25 -3.05
CA TYR A 98 -6.42 3.74 -3.10
C TYR A 98 -5.39 2.64 -2.80
N MET A 99 -4.16 2.82 -3.29
CA MET A 99 -2.99 1.99 -2.99
C MET A 99 -1.82 2.91 -2.62
N THR A 100 -1.15 2.65 -1.51
CA THR A 100 0.04 3.40 -1.07
C THR A 100 1.31 2.82 -1.67
N ASN A 101 2.42 3.56 -1.59
CA ASN A 101 3.72 3.15 -2.14
C ASN A 101 4.78 2.92 -1.05
N TYR A 102 4.35 2.79 0.21
CA TYR A 102 5.20 2.74 1.39
C TYR A 102 6.17 1.56 1.38
N GLY A 103 7.46 1.89 1.46
CA GLY A 103 8.60 0.96 1.37
C GLY A 103 9.17 0.85 -0.04
N GLU A 104 8.38 1.13 -1.07
CA GLU A 104 8.76 0.92 -2.47
C GLU A 104 9.23 2.23 -3.15
N GLU A 105 9.24 3.37 -2.46
CA GLU A 105 9.60 4.69 -3.03
C GLU A 105 11.02 4.72 -3.62
N GLY A 106 11.98 4.04 -2.97
CA GLY A 106 13.35 3.92 -3.45
C GLY A 106 13.45 3.22 -4.80
N THR A 107 12.66 2.15 -4.99
CA THR A 107 12.60 1.41 -6.26
C THR A 107 12.08 2.29 -7.41
N HIS A 108 11.03 3.07 -7.16
CA HIS A 108 10.41 3.93 -8.17
C HIS A 108 11.32 5.11 -8.55
N VAL A 109 11.80 5.86 -7.56
CA VAL A 109 12.58 7.09 -7.81
C VAL A 109 13.98 6.77 -8.34
N GLY A 110 14.66 5.76 -7.77
CA GLY A 110 16.00 5.37 -8.21
C GLY A 110 16.02 4.87 -9.66
N SER A 111 15.02 4.09 -10.07
CA SER A 111 14.94 3.57 -11.45
C SER A 111 14.48 4.65 -12.44
N ALA A 112 13.51 5.49 -12.06
CA ALA A 112 13.05 6.62 -12.87
C ALA A 112 14.15 7.67 -13.12
N ALA A 113 15.07 7.86 -12.17
CA ALA A 113 16.23 8.74 -12.31
C ALA A 113 17.31 8.19 -13.25
N ALA A 114 17.34 6.87 -13.46
CA ALA A 114 18.37 6.21 -14.28
C ALA A 114 17.99 6.11 -15.76
N ILE A 115 16.70 5.98 -16.08
CA ILE A 115 16.19 5.99 -17.45
C ILE A 115 16.04 7.43 -17.96
N GLU A 116 15.95 7.59 -19.28
CA GLU A 116 15.74 8.91 -19.89
C GLU A 116 14.24 9.26 -19.94
N MET A 117 13.90 10.55 -20.05
CA MET A 117 12.50 11.01 -20.04
C MET A 117 11.68 10.49 -21.22
N GLN A 118 12.35 10.19 -22.33
CA GLN A 118 11.77 9.62 -23.55
C GLN A 118 11.62 8.09 -23.54
N ASP A 119 12.21 7.39 -22.57
CA ASP A 119 12.04 5.94 -22.42
C ASP A 119 10.61 5.63 -21.96
N LEU A 120 10.01 4.58 -22.51
CA LEU A 120 8.60 4.26 -22.27
C LEU A 120 8.43 3.41 -21.02
N VAL A 121 7.51 3.79 -20.14
CA VAL A 121 7.22 3.07 -18.89
C VAL A 121 5.90 2.32 -19.02
N PHE A 122 5.92 1.03 -18.72
CA PHE A 122 4.74 0.22 -18.40
C PHE A 122 4.77 -0.10 -16.90
N GLY A 123 3.70 0.22 -16.19
CA GLY A 123 3.56 -0.03 -14.75
C GLY A 123 2.53 -1.13 -14.43
N GLN A 124 2.36 -1.40 -13.14
CA GLN A 124 1.36 -2.34 -12.62
C GLN A 124 0.25 -1.61 -11.83
N TYR A 125 0.62 -0.85 -10.79
CA TYR A 125 -0.25 0.02 -9.97
C TYR A 125 0.45 0.70 -8.78
N ARG A 126 1.76 0.49 -8.52
CA ARG A 126 2.52 1.22 -7.46
C ARG A 126 3.50 2.25 -8.00
N GLU A 127 3.65 2.34 -9.32
CA GLU A 127 4.67 3.12 -10.02
C GLU A 127 4.44 4.64 -10.00
N ALA A 128 3.57 5.16 -9.11
CA ALA A 128 3.30 6.58 -8.97
C ALA A 128 4.55 7.42 -8.65
N GLY A 129 5.57 6.81 -8.02
CA GLY A 129 6.87 7.46 -7.80
C GLY A 129 7.64 7.77 -9.09
N VAL A 130 7.40 7.00 -10.17
CA VAL A 130 7.99 7.24 -11.50
C VAL A 130 7.35 8.48 -12.14
N LEU A 131 6.02 8.59 -12.08
CA LEU A 131 5.29 9.77 -12.53
C LEU A 131 5.68 11.02 -11.71
N MET A 132 5.81 10.88 -10.38
CA MET A 132 6.26 11.97 -9.50
C MET A 132 7.66 12.47 -9.87
N TRP A 133 8.61 11.55 -10.12
CA TRP A 133 9.96 11.90 -10.59
C TRP A 133 9.93 12.60 -11.94
N ARG A 134 9.09 12.14 -12.87
CA ARG A 134 8.93 12.74 -14.21
C ARG A 134 8.21 14.10 -14.21
N GLY A 135 7.73 14.59 -13.07
CA GLY A 135 7.08 15.90 -12.95
C GLY A 135 5.56 15.90 -13.12
N TYR A 136 4.92 14.73 -13.08
CA TYR A 136 3.47 14.61 -13.25
C TYR A 136 2.71 15.44 -12.18
N PRO A 137 1.77 16.32 -12.57
CA PRO A 137 1.17 17.25 -11.61
C PRO A 137 0.37 16.57 -10.50
N LEU A 138 0.45 17.10 -9.27
CA LEU A 138 -0.37 16.66 -8.14
C LEU A 138 -1.87 16.79 -8.47
N ASP A 139 -2.28 17.85 -9.18
CA ASP A 139 -3.67 18.02 -9.63
C ASP A 139 -4.11 16.87 -10.54
N SER A 140 -3.23 16.33 -11.39
CA SER A 140 -3.53 15.22 -12.30
C SER A 140 -3.60 13.86 -11.58
N PHE A 141 -2.77 13.62 -10.55
CA PHE A 141 -2.93 12.47 -9.65
C PHE A 141 -4.29 12.50 -8.93
N MET A 142 -4.66 13.66 -8.40
CA MET A 142 -5.93 13.83 -7.68
C MET A 142 -7.13 13.79 -8.63
N ALA A 143 -7.03 14.36 -9.83
CA ALA A 143 -8.08 14.34 -10.84
C ALA A 143 -8.47 12.90 -11.21
N GLN A 144 -7.48 12.04 -11.48
CA GLN A 144 -7.69 10.63 -11.76
C GLN A 144 -8.30 9.88 -10.56
N CYS A 145 -7.79 10.10 -9.33
CA CYS A 145 -8.35 9.47 -8.13
C CYS A 145 -9.79 9.89 -7.81
N TYR A 146 -10.17 11.13 -8.16
CA TYR A 146 -11.54 11.61 -8.02
C TYR A 146 -12.41 11.29 -9.23
N GLY A 147 -11.85 10.96 -10.40
CA GLY A 147 -12.55 10.95 -11.68
C GLY A 147 -13.26 12.29 -11.94
N ASN A 148 -12.56 13.41 -11.78
CA ASN A 148 -13.13 14.76 -12.00
C ASN A 148 -12.87 15.26 -13.43
N ILE A 149 -13.39 16.44 -13.79
CA ILE A 149 -13.31 17.01 -15.15
C ILE A 149 -11.90 17.17 -15.73
N ASP A 150 -10.85 17.21 -14.90
CA ASP A 150 -9.46 17.33 -15.35
C ASP A 150 -8.76 15.95 -15.49
N ASP A 151 -9.47 14.85 -15.26
CA ASP A 151 -8.95 13.52 -15.54
C ASP A 151 -8.93 13.29 -17.06
N TYR A 152 -7.73 13.13 -17.61
CA TYR A 152 -7.53 12.77 -19.01
C TYR A 152 -8.16 11.41 -19.38
N ALA A 153 -8.32 10.50 -18.41
CA ALA A 153 -9.06 9.26 -18.61
C ALA A 153 -10.60 9.42 -18.47
N HIS A 154 -11.10 10.65 -18.36
CA HIS A 154 -12.51 11.01 -18.29
C HIS A 154 -13.28 10.29 -17.17
N GLY A 155 -12.63 9.95 -16.04
CA GLY A 155 -13.22 9.22 -14.92
C GLY A 155 -13.58 7.76 -15.23
N LYS A 156 -13.07 7.20 -16.34
CA LYS A 156 -13.45 5.86 -16.84
C LYS A 156 -12.76 4.70 -16.13
N GLN A 157 -11.69 4.96 -15.37
CA GLN A 157 -10.88 3.94 -14.69
C GLN A 157 -10.94 4.07 -13.16
N MET A 158 -10.56 2.99 -12.47
CA MET A 158 -10.43 2.96 -11.01
C MET A 158 -9.34 3.95 -10.55
N PRO A 159 -9.46 4.57 -9.35
CA PRO A 159 -8.37 5.36 -8.78
C PRO A 159 -7.02 4.61 -8.78
N VAL A 160 -5.93 5.36 -8.91
CA VAL A 160 -4.54 4.85 -9.05
C VAL A 160 -4.21 4.25 -10.43
N HIS A 161 -5.19 4.15 -11.34
CA HIS A 161 -4.93 3.77 -12.74
C HIS A 161 -4.41 4.96 -13.58
N TYR A 162 -3.25 5.50 -13.20
CA TYR A 162 -2.64 6.65 -13.87
C TYR A 162 -2.12 6.32 -15.29
N GLY A 163 -2.03 7.35 -16.13
CA GLY A 163 -1.43 7.28 -17.47
C GLY A 163 -1.08 8.67 -17.97
N SER A 164 -0.02 8.80 -18.75
CA SER A 164 0.34 10.08 -19.38
C SER A 164 1.22 9.87 -20.62
N LEU A 165 0.72 10.33 -21.77
CA LEU A 165 1.47 10.35 -23.03
C LEU A 165 2.69 11.27 -22.94
N GLU A 166 2.52 12.48 -22.39
CA GLU A 166 3.59 13.48 -22.22
C GLU A 166 4.77 12.95 -21.38
N HIS A 167 4.46 12.18 -20.32
CA HIS A 167 5.47 11.64 -19.41
C HIS A 167 5.95 10.24 -19.84
N ASN A 168 5.64 9.80 -21.07
CA ASN A 168 5.94 8.47 -21.62
C ASN A 168 5.60 7.33 -20.63
N PHE A 169 4.41 7.39 -20.02
CA PHE A 169 3.91 6.42 -19.05
C PHE A 169 2.58 5.84 -19.53
N VAL A 170 2.59 4.56 -19.92
CA VAL A 170 1.41 3.87 -20.45
C VAL A 170 0.38 3.69 -19.34
N THR A 171 -0.88 3.95 -19.67
CA THR A 171 -1.99 3.90 -18.72
C THR A 171 -2.11 2.52 -18.07
N ILE A 172 -2.15 2.51 -16.74
CA ILE A 172 -2.34 1.30 -15.93
C ILE A 172 -3.66 0.60 -16.27
N SER A 173 -3.64 -0.74 -16.18
CA SER A 173 -4.83 -1.58 -16.15
C SER A 173 -4.75 -2.58 -15.00
N SER A 174 -5.89 -3.03 -14.48
CA SER A 174 -5.93 -3.96 -13.34
C SER A 174 -5.45 -5.40 -13.64
N PRO A 175 -5.67 -5.98 -14.83
CA PRO A 175 -5.21 -7.33 -15.16
C PRO A 175 -3.69 -7.49 -15.06
N LEU A 176 -3.25 -8.32 -14.12
CA LEU A 176 -1.85 -8.54 -13.80
C LEU A 176 -1.05 -9.06 -15.00
N ALA A 177 0.21 -8.66 -15.08
CA ALA A 177 1.21 -9.08 -16.07
C ALA A 177 0.90 -8.78 -17.55
N THR A 178 -0.32 -8.39 -17.92
CA THR A 178 -0.70 -8.08 -19.30
C THR A 178 0.18 -7.00 -19.94
N GLN A 179 0.72 -6.08 -19.15
CA GLN A 179 1.64 -5.05 -19.60
C GLN A 179 3.02 -5.60 -20.02
N ILE A 180 3.42 -6.78 -19.53
CA ILE A 180 4.75 -7.37 -19.76
C ILE A 180 4.97 -7.70 -21.25
N PRO A 181 4.14 -8.52 -21.93
CA PRO A 181 4.31 -8.76 -23.36
C PRO A 181 4.00 -7.52 -24.22
N GLN A 182 3.14 -6.60 -23.76
CA GLN A 182 2.88 -5.33 -24.44
C GLN A 182 4.14 -4.44 -24.48
N ALA A 183 4.86 -4.33 -23.36
CA ALA A 183 6.11 -3.60 -23.26
C ALA A 183 7.19 -4.17 -24.19
N VAL A 184 7.23 -5.49 -24.36
CA VAL A 184 8.13 -6.17 -25.30
C VAL A 184 7.79 -5.83 -26.75
N GLY A 185 6.51 -5.76 -27.10
CA GLY A 185 6.06 -5.30 -28.42
C GLY A 185 6.46 -3.85 -28.70
N ALA A 186 6.34 -2.95 -27.72
CA ALA A 186 6.79 -1.57 -27.83
C ALA A 186 8.33 -1.47 -27.98
N ALA A 187 9.10 -2.24 -27.21
CA ALA A 187 10.56 -2.29 -27.32
C ALA A 187 11.01 -2.81 -28.70
N TYR A 188 10.35 -3.84 -29.22
CA TYR A 188 10.59 -4.35 -30.57
C TYR A 188 10.29 -3.31 -31.65
N ALA A 189 9.25 -2.49 -31.45
CA ALA A 189 8.93 -1.38 -32.36
C ALA A 189 10.01 -0.28 -32.34
N TYR A 190 10.56 0.06 -31.17
CA TYR A 190 11.69 1.02 -31.08
C TYR A 190 12.94 0.49 -31.78
N LYS A 191 13.33 -0.78 -31.54
CA LYS A 191 14.45 -1.41 -32.28
C LYS A 191 14.23 -1.35 -33.79
N ARG A 192 13.04 -1.75 -34.27
CA ARG A 192 12.73 -1.73 -35.71
C ARG A 192 12.67 -0.34 -36.33
N SER A 193 12.54 0.70 -35.50
CA SER A 193 12.49 2.11 -35.93
C SER A 193 13.83 2.82 -35.82
N ASP A 194 14.90 2.12 -35.39
CA ASP A 194 16.24 2.68 -35.12
C ASP A 194 16.20 3.85 -34.10
N ILE A 195 15.37 3.70 -33.06
CA ILE A 195 15.17 4.70 -32.02
C ILE A 195 15.94 4.30 -30.75
N ASP A 196 16.87 5.15 -30.30
CA ASP A 196 17.69 5.00 -29.08
C ASP A 196 16.88 5.17 -27.78
N ARG A 197 15.92 4.26 -27.55
CA ARG A 197 15.02 4.26 -26.39
C ARG A 197 14.90 2.86 -25.80
N ALA A 198 14.94 2.81 -24.47
CA ALA A 198 14.52 1.64 -23.73
C ALA A 198 13.01 1.64 -23.50
N VAL A 199 12.47 0.46 -23.22
CA VAL A 199 11.22 0.31 -22.47
C VAL A 199 11.56 -0.22 -21.09
N ILE A 200 10.91 0.27 -20.04
CA ILE A 200 10.95 -0.33 -18.70
C ILE A 200 9.56 -0.85 -18.34
N CYS A 201 9.51 -2.06 -17.82
CA CYS A 201 8.27 -2.74 -17.45
C CYS A 201 8.32 -3.18 -15.99
N TYR A 202 7.52 -2.53 -15.14
CA TYR A 202 7.42 -2.86 -13.72
C TYR A 202 6.34 -3.91 -13.45
N PHE A 203 6.62 -4.81 -12.51
CA PHE A 203 5.67 -5.81 -12.00
C PHE A 203 6.11 -6.33 -10.63
N GLY A 204 5.17 -6.83 -9.83
CA GLY A 204 5.43 -7.50 -8.55
C GLY A 204 5.77 -8.98 -8.71
N GLU A 205 6.38 -9.59 -7.69
CA GLU A 205 6.78 -11.02 -7.74
C GLU A 205 5.58 -11.97 -7.90
N GLY A 206 4.39 -11.61 -7.40
CA GLY A 206 3.16 -12.35 -7.66
C GLY A 206 2.66 -12.26 -9.11
N ALA A 207 2.80 -11.10 -9.77
CA ALA A 207 2.46 -10.97 -11.19
C ALA A 207 3.44 -11.75 -12.08
N ALA A 208 4.67 -12.02 -11.61
CA ALA A 208 5.63 -12.87 -12.31
C ALA A 208 5.22 -14.37 -12.33
N SER A 209 4.15 -14.78 -11.65
CA SER A 209 3.55 -16.12 -11.75
C SER A 209 2.49 -16.24 -12.85
N GLU A 210 2.05 -15.13 -13.45
CA GLU A 210 1.11 -15.14 -14.59
C GLU A 210 1.78 -15.64 -15.88
N GLY A 211 0.97 -16.24 -16.77
CA GLY A 211 1.44 -16.75 -18.07
C GLY A 211 2.06 -15.67 -18.96
N ASP A 212 1.56 -14.44 -18.87
CA ASP A 212 2.06 -13.29 -19.65
C ASP A 212 3.49 -12.88 -19.25
N ALA A 213 3.92 -13.16 -18.01
CA ALA A 213 5.31 -12.94 -17.60
C ALA A 213 6.26 -13.90 -18.35
N HIS A 214 5.90 -15.19 -18.44
CA HIS A 214 6.64 -16.18 -19.23
C HIS A 214 6.68 -15.80 -20.71
N ALA A 215 5.53 -15.40 -21.28
CA ALA A 215 5.45 -14.97 -22.67
C ALA A 215 6.35 -13.76 -22.95
N GLY A 216 6.26 -12.71 -22.13
CA GLY A 216 7.07 -11.50 -22.26
C GLY A 216 8.57 -11.77 -22.14
N PHE A 217 9.02 -12.52 -21.14
CA PHE A 217 10.44 -12.86 -20.97
C PHE A 217 10.99 -13.61 -22.19
N ASN A 218 10.30 -14.65 -22.65
CA ASN A 218 10.74 -15.44 -23.79
C ASN A 218 10.74 -14.64 -25.10
N PHE A 219 9.70 -13.83 -25.35
CA PHE A 219 9.63 -12.98 -26.54
C PHE A 219 10.73 -11.92 -26.54
N ALA A 220 11.04 -11.29 -25.40
CA ALA A 220 12.07 -10.28 -25.33
C ALA A 220 13.47 -10.81 -25.60
N ALA A 221 13.76 -12.05 -25.17
CA ALA A 221 15.03 -12.70 -25.45
C ALA A 221 15.13 -13.14 -26.92
N THR A 222 14.13 -13.89 -27.41
CA THR A 222 14.13 -14.42 -28.79
C THR A 222 14.00 -13.36 -29.87
N LEU A 223 13.36 -12.23 -29.57
CA LEU A 223 13.23 -11.09 -30.49
C LEU A 223 14.26 -9.99 -30.24
N GLU A 224 15.20 -10.18 -29.29
CA GLU A 224 16.27 -9.22 -28.94
C GLU A 224 15.70 -7.81 -28.70
N CYS A 225 14.92 -7.63 -27.64
CA CYS A 225 14.24 -6.36 -27.36
C CYS A 225 15.03 -5.46 -26.38
N PRO A 226 15.13 -4.14 -26.63
CA PRO A 226 15.72 -3.16 -25.71
C PRO A 226 14.79 -2.86 -24.52
N ILE A 227 14.62 -3.83 -23.61
CA ILE A 227 13.69 -3.76 -22.49
C ILE A 227 14.35 -4.08 -21.13
N ILE A 228 13.98 -3.31 -20.11
CA ILE A 228 14.28 -3.59 -18.71
C ILE A 228 13.02 -4.15 -18.05
N PHE A 229 13.06 -5.40 -17.62
CA PHE A 229 12.09 -5.97 -16.70
C PHE A 229 12.47 -5.59 -15.28
N PHE A 230 11.61 -4.86 -14.58
CA PHE A 230 11.84 -4.40 -13.21
C PHE A 230 10.85 -5.07 -12.26
N CYS A 231 11.29 -6.16 -11.63
CA CYS A 231 10.51 -6.88 -10.64
C CYS A 231 10.67 -6.23 -9.25
N ARG A 232 9.57 -5.75 -8.68
CA ARG A 232 9.50 -5.35 -7.26
C ARG A 232 9.11 -6.59 -6.44
N ASN A 233 10.07 -7.19 -5.73
CA ASN A 233 9.81 -8.32 -4.85
C ASN A 233 9.64 -7.82 -3.41
N ASN A 234 8.39 -7.68 -2.98
CA ASN A 234 8.04 -7.05 -1.70
C ASN A 234 7.57 -8.05 -0.62
N GLY A 235 7.70 -9.35 -0.92
CA GLY A 235 7.37 -10.46 -0.05
C GLY A 235 5.92 -10.96 -0.12
N TYR A 236 4.96 -10.19 -0.67
CA TYR A 236 3.53 -10.50 -0.58
C TYR A 236 2.67 -10.08 -1.78
N ALA A 237 2.01 -11.07 -2.38
CA ALA A 237 0.92 -10.88 -3.34
C ALA A 237 -0.43 -10.89 -2.60
N ILE A 238 -0.97 -9.70 -2.30
CA ILE A 238 -2.10 -9.52 -1.35
C ILE A 238 -1.74 -10.15 0.01
N SER A 239 -2.30 -11.32 0.33
CA SER A 239 -2.04 -12.11 1.53
C SER A 239 -1.07 -13.28 1.32
N THR A 240 -0.78 -13.65 0.07
CA THR A 240 0.06 -14.81 -0.28
C THR A 240 1.55 -14.46 -0.15
N PRO A 241 2.30 -15.09 0.76
CA PRO A 241 3.74 -14.88 0.91
C PRO A 241 4.53 -15.61 -0.17
N THR A 242 5.77 -15.19 -0.39
CA THR A 242 6.65 -15.73 -1.46
C THR A 242 6.88 -17.24 -1.43
N TYR A 243 6.87 -17.89 -0.25
CA TYR A 243 7.05 -19.35 -0.13
C TYR A 243 5.85 -20.18 -0.65
N GLU A 244 4.69 -19.55 -0.82
CA GLU A 244 3.53 -20.10 -1.52
C GLU A 244 3.51 -19.67 -3.00
N GLN A 245 4.08 -18.51 -3.32
CA GLN A 245 4.15 -17.97 -4.68
C GLN A 245 5.14 -18.74 -5.59
N TYR A 246 6.30 -19.13 -5.07
CA TYR A 246 7.30 -19.88 -5.83
C TYR A 246 8.26 -20.67 -4.92
N ARG A 247 9.05 -21.57 -5.53
CA ARG A 247 10.08 -22.38 -4.85
C ARG A 247 11.50 -22.24 -5.43
N GLY A 248 11.66 -21.46 -6.49
CA GLY A 248 12.98 -21.06 -6.99
C GLY A 248 13.56 -19.89 -6.19
N ASP A 249 14.80 -19.51 -6.51
CA ASP A 249 15.46 -18.33 -5.94
C ASP A 249 14.90 -17.02 -6.54
N GLY A 250 13.69 -16.65 -6.12
CA GLY A 250 13.03 -15.42 -6.54
C GLY A 250 12.70 -15.35 -8.03
N ILE A 251 12.74 -14.14 -8.56
CA ILE A 251 12.47 -13.83 -9.97
C ILE A 251 13.78 -13.67 -10.75
N ALA A 252 14.85 -13.10 -10.16
CA ALA A 252 16.13 -12.92 -10.84
C ALA A 252 16.70 -14.24 -11.40
N ALA A 253 16.62 -15.34 -10.64
CA ALA A 253 17.09 -16.66 -11.08
C ALA A 253 16.29 -17.27 -12.24
N ARG A 254 15.11 -16.73 -12.58
CA ARG A 254 14.33 -17.16 -13.75
C ARG A 254 14.93 -16.63 -15.05
N GLY A 255 15.47 -15.41 -15.05
CA GLY A 255 15.98 -14.72 -16.25
C GLY A 255 17.03 -15.50 -17.06
N PRO A 256 18.07 -16.09 -16.44
CA PRO A 256 19.08 -16.88 -17.16
C PRO A 256 18.48 -18.09 -17.90
N GLY A 257 17.36 -18.65 -17.42
CA GLY A 257 16.63 -19.72 -18.11
C GLY A 257 16.01 -19.31 -19.45
N TYR A 258 15.84 -18.00 -19.68
CA TYR A 258 15.42 -17.41 -20.96
C TYR A 258 16.60 -16.77 -21.72
N GLY A 259 17.83 -16.84 -21.20
CA GLY A 259 18.98 -16.10 -21.74
C GLY A 259 19.01 -14.61 -21.39
N ILE A 260 18.17 -14.16 -20.45
CA ILE A 260 18.11 -12.76 -19.98
C ILE A 260 19.20 -12.54 -18.92
N ARG A 261 19.94 -11.42 -19.02
CA ARG A 261 20.90 -11.01 -17.99
C ARG A 261 20.14 -10.49 -16.77
N SER A 262 20.34 -11.13 -15.62
CA SER A 262 19.66 -10.80 -14.37
C SER A 262 20.57 -10.19 -13.32
N ILE A 263 20.03 -9.26 -12.53
CA ILE A 263 20.62 -8.76 -11.29
C ILE A 263 19.55 -8.67 -10.20
N ARG A 264 19.95 -8.91 -8.94
CA ARG A 264 19.13 -8.63 -7.76
C ARG A 264 19.74 -7.45 -7.00
N VAL A 265 18.91 -6.53 -6.53
CA VAL A 265 19.33 -5.33 -5.80
C VAL A 265 18.54 -5.13 -4.52
N ASP A 266 19.15 -4.41 -3.59
CA ASP A 266 18.46 -3.81 -2.45
C ASP A 266 17.56 -2.67 -2.98
N GLY A 267 16.25 -2.84 -2.88
CA GLY A 267 15.24 -1.88 -3.33
C GLY A 267 15.02 -0.71 -2.37
N ASN A 268 15.50 -0.82 -1.13
CA ASN A 268 15.51 0.27 -0.17
C ASN A 268 16.76 1.16 -0.36
N ASP A 269 17.74 0.71 -1.14
CA ASP A 269 18.89 1.50 -1.57
C ASP A 269 18.64 2.20 -2.92
N VAL A 270 18.31 3.48 -2.87
CA VAL A 270 18.04 4.29 -4.07
C VAL A 270 19.25 4.35 -5.03
N PHE A 271 20.48 4.25 -4.52
CA PHE A 271 21.69 4.28 -5.34
C PHE A 271 22.00 2.92 -5.98
N ALA A 272 21.75 1.81 -5.28
CA ALA A 272 21.85 0.47 -5.86
C ALA A 272 20.82 0.28 -6.99
N VAL A 273 19.57 0.70 -6.75
CA VAL A 273 18.50 0.72 -7.77
C VAL A 273 18.92 1.60 -8.97
N TYR A 274 19.40 2.81 -8.72
CA TYR A 274 19.85 3.72 -9.78
C TYR A 274 20.97 3.10 -10.62
N ASN A 275 22.04 2.60 -9.99
CA ASN A 275 23.20 2.05 -10.68
C ASN A 275 22.83 0.83 -11.53
N ALA A 276 22.06 -0.11 -10.98
CA ALA A 276 21.62 -1.29 -11.71
C ALA A 276 20.68 -0.94 -12.86
N THR A 277 19.76 0.02 -12.66
CA THR A 277 18.87 0.48 -13.73
C THR A 277 19.63 1.23 -14.82
N LYS A 278 20.63 2.06 -14.47
CA LYS A 278 21.40 2.84 -15.46
C LYS A 278 22.22 1.91 -16.36
N GLU A 279 22.85 0.90 -15.77
CA GLU A 279 23.63 -0.08 -16.52
C GLU A 279 22.72 -1.06 -17.30
N ALA A 280 21.58 -1.47 -16.74
CA ALA A 280 20.56 -2.21 -17.47
C ALA A 280 20.03 -1.42 -18.69
N ARG A 281 19.76 -0.12 -18.55
CA ARG A 281 19.36 0.75 -19.66
C ARG A 281 20.45 0.83 -20.73
N ARG A 282 21.72 1.03 -20.31
CA ARG A 282 22.87 1.09 -21.21
C ARG A 282 22.99 -0.20 -22.04
N HIS A 283 22.96 -1.37 -21.40
CA HIS A 283 23.01 -2.66 -22.09
C HIS A 283 21.79 -2.89 -22.99
N ALA A 284 20.58 -2.65 -22.48
CA ALA A 284 19.35 -2.92 -23.23
C ALA A 284 19.32 -2.16 -24.57
N VAL A 285 19.70 -0.89 -24.56
CA VAL A 285 19.73 -0.05 -25.76
C VAL A 285 20.92 -0.38 -26.66
N SER A 286 22.14 -0.50 -26.12
CA SER A 286 23.34 -0.70 -26.95
C SER A 286 23.50 -2.10 -27.54
N GLU A 287 22.90 -3.13 -26.92
CA GLU A 287 23.02 -4.53 -27.35
C GLU A 287 21.69 -5.12 -27.86
N ASN A 288 20.58 -4.38 -27.76
CA ASN A 288 19.23 -4.88 -28.02
C ASN A 288 18.92 -6.17 -27.24
N GLN A 289 19.32 -6.25 -25.96
CA GLN A 289 19.09 -7.43 -25.12
C GLN A 289 18.22 -7.09 -23.91
N PRO A 290 17.29 -7.97 -23.53
CA PRO A 290 16.51 -7.77 -22.31
C PRO A 290 17.40 -7.86 -21.06
N MET A 291 17.07 -7.03 -20.07
CA MET A 291 17.68 -7.04 -18.75
C MET A 291 16.61 -7.29 -17.69
N LEU A 292 16.91 -8.07 -16.65
CA LEU A 292 16.02 -8.30 -15.52
C LEU A 292 16.64 -7.76 -14.21
N VAL A 293 15.95 -6.82 -13.58
CA VAL A 293 16.28 -6.31 -12.25
C VAL A 293 15.23 -6.81 -11.27
N GLU A 294 15.64 -7.55 -10.23
CA GLU A 294 14.80 -7.87 -9.08
C GLU A 294 15.19 -6.97 -7.91
N ALA A 295 14.35 -5.98 -7.59
CA ALA A 295 14.52 -5.14 -6.42
C ALA A 295 13.81 -5.78 -5.22
N MET A 296 14.60 -6.20 -4.23
CA MET A 296 14.10 -6.73 -2.96
C MET A 296 13.68 -5.56 -2.06
N THR A 297 12.44 -5.54 -1.60
CA THR A 297 11.91 -4.49 -0.73
C THR A 297 10.86 -5.10 0.21
N TYR A 298 10.10 -4.27 0.92
CA TYR A 298 9.02 -4.71 1.77
C TYR A 298 7.78 -3.82 1.64
N ARG A 299 6.61 -4.45 1.51
CA ARG A 299 5.33 -3.73 1.37
C ARG A 299 4.85 -3.21 2.72
N ILE A 300 5.36 -2.07 3.21
CA ILE A 300 5.05 -1.56 4.55
C ILE A 300 3.54 -1.33 4.71
N GLY A 301 2.90 -0.70 3.72
CA GLY A 301 1.44 -0.50 3.70
C GLY A 301 0.63 -1.78 3.47
N HIS A 302 -0.68 -1.71 3.75
CA HIS A 302 -1.65 -2.71 3.27
C HIS A 302 -1.59 -2.84 1.74
N HIS A 303 -2.13 -3.93 1.19
CA HIS A 303 -2.22 -4.10 -0.25
C HIS A 303 -3.01 -2.96 -0.90
N SER A 304 -4.16 -2.58 -0.34
CA SER A 304 -5.00 -1.47 -0.79
C SER A 304 -5.90 -0.98 0.36
N THR A 305 -6.76 0.01 0.10
CA THR A 305 -7.86 0.39 1.01
C THR A 305 -8.91 -0.70 1.25
N SER A 306 -8.86 -1.81 0.49
CA SER A 306 -9.76 -2.97 0.63
C SER A 306 -9.09 -4.17 1.32
N ASP A 307 -7.90 -3.98 1.91
CA ASP A 307 -7.09 -5.02 2.55
C ASP A 307 -6.77 -4.63 4.00
N ASP A 308 -6.84 -5.61 4.91
CA ASP A 308 -6.28 -5.51 6.26
C ASP A 308 -5.16 -6.54 6.41
N SER A 309 -3.93 -6.07 6.31
CA SER A 309 -2.77 -6.96 6.38
C SER A 309 -2.50 -7.54 7.78
N SER A 310 -3.13 -7.02 8.84
CA SER A 310 -2.96 -7.59 10.18
C SER A 310 -3.54 -9.01 10.31
N ALA A 311 -4.41 -9.41 9.37
CA ALA A 311 -5.00 -10.74 9.31
C ALA A 311 -4.03 -11.87 8.86
N TYR A 312 -2.89 -11.54 8.23
CA TYR A 312 -1.98 -12.54 7.64
C TYR A 312 -0.48 -12.27 7.79
N ARG A 313 -0.07 -11.16 8.40
CA ARG A 313 1.33 -10.88 8.75
C ARG A 313 1.45 -10.11 10.06
N SER A 314 2.61 -10.19 10.70
CA SER A 314 2.80 -9.62 12.03
C SER A 314 3.02 -8.10 12.00
N VAL A 315 2.55 -7.40 13.03
CA VAL A 315 2.81 -5.96 13.21
C VAL A 315 4.30 -5.69 13.48
N ASP A 316 4.98 -6.62 14.14
CA ASP A 316 6.41 -6.52 14.45
C ASP A 316 7.29 -6.55 13.20
N GLU A 317 6.96 -7.43 12.24
CA GLU A 317 7.60 -7.51 10.92
C GLU A 317 7.42 -6.20 10.14
N VAL A 318 6.20 -5.66 10.06
CA VAL A 318 5.95 -4.35 9.42
C VAL A 318 6.72 -3.23 10.14
N SER A 319 6.71 -3.23 11.47
CA SER A 319 7.41 -2.23 12.29
C SER A 319 8.93 -2.34 12.21
N TYR A 320 9.49 -3.49 11.84
CA TYR A 320 10.92 -3.63 11.58
C TYR A 320 11.31 -2.82 10.34
N TRP A 321 10.65 -3.08 9.21
CA TRP A 321 10.95 -2.39 7.94
C TRP A 321 10.70 -0.88 8.02
N ASP A 322 9.57 -0.45 8.58
CA ASP A 322 9.22 0.96 8.75
C ASP A 322 10.27 1.77 9.54
N LYS A 323 10.86 1.16 10.59
CA LYS A 323 11.76 1.87 11.52
C LYS A 323 13.24 1.66 11.24
N GLN A 324 13.63 0.50 10.71
CA GLN A 324 15.04 0.09 10.58
C GLN A 324 15.58 0.21 9.16
N ASP A 325 14.77 -0.10 8.14
CA ASP A 325 15.22 -0.19 6.75
C ASP A 325 14.14 0.32 5.78
N HIS A 326 14.01 1.65 5.72
CA HIS A 326 13.08 2.37 4.84
C HIS A 326 13.90 3.26 3.87
N PRO A 327 13.58 3.30 2.55
CA PRO A 327 14.36 4.04 1.55
C PRO A 327 14.52 5.54 1.86
N ILE A 328 13.44 6.22 2.23
CA ILE A 328 13.46 7.64 2.65
C ILE A 328 14.44 7.86 3.82
N SER A 329 14.38 7.04 4.86
CA SER A 329 15.26 7.14 6.04
C SER A 329 16.74 6.92 5.68
N ARG A 330 17.04 5.97 4.78
CA ARG A 330 18.41 5.72 4.29
C ARG A 330 18.96 6.90 3.49
N LEU A 331 18.20 7.43 2.54
CA LEU A 331 18.61 8.59 1.75
C LEU A 331 18.75 9.85 2.64
N HIS A 332 17.82 10.08 3.56
CA HIS A 332 17.91 11.16 4.55
C HIS A 332 19.24 11.10 5.31
N ASN A 333 19.57 9.95 5.90
CA ASN A 333 20.80 9.79 6.68
C ASN A 333 22.06 9.97 5.83
N PHE A 334 22.05 9.54 4.57
CA PHE A 334 23.12 9.86 3.62
C PHE A 334 23.25 11.37 3.39
N MET A 335 22.15 12.08 3.13
CA MET A 335 22.17 13.53 2.87
C MET A 335 22.59 14.35 4.10
N ILE A 336 22.21 13.95 5.32
CA ILE A 336 22.73 14.51 6.58
C ILE A 336 24.26 14.35 6.63
N ASN A 337 24.77 13.14 6.37
CA ASN A 337 26.21 12.85 6.43
C ASN A 337 27.03 13.59 5.36
N GLN A 338 26.43 13.95 4.22
CA GLN A 338 27.05 14.80 3.19
C GLN A 338 26.91 16.31 3.46
N GLY A 339 26.12 16.72 4.47
CA GLY A 339 25.80 18.12 4.72
C GLY A 339 24.89 18.75 3.65
N TRP A 340 24.08 17.95 2.95
CA TRP A 340 23.14 18.38 1.91
C TRP A 340 21.71 18.63 2.44
N TRP A 341 21.43 18.12 3.64
CA TRP A 341 20.15 18.26 4.32
C TRP A 341 20.38 18.53 5.81
N ASP A 342 19.37 19.12 6.45
CA ASP A 342 19.35 19.33 7.90
C ASP A 342 17.92 19.30 8.47
N ASP A 343 17.84 19.35 9.79
CA ASP A 343 16.62 19.36 10.59
C ASP A 343 15.66 20.53 10.29
N ALA A 344 16.17 21.65 9.76
CA ALA A 344 15.39 22.83 9.41
C ALA A 344 14.81 22.71 7.99
N GLN A 345 15.62 22.22 7.03
CA GLN A 345 15.19 21.84 5.68
C GLN A 345 14.10 20.78 5.75
N GLU A 346 14.27 19.73 6.56
CA GLU A 346 13.27 18.67 6.75
C GLU A 346 11.93 19.23 7.27
N LYS A 347 11.96 20.04 8.34
CA LYS A 347 10.74 20.66 8.91
C LYS A 347 10.06 21.61 7.92
N ALA A 348 10.83 22.37 7.13
CA ALA A 348 10.32 23.26 6.10
C ALA A 348 9.67 22.48 4.95
N TRP A 349 10.37 21.49 4.41
CA TRP A 349 9.90 20.65 3.30
C TRP A 349 8.66 19.85 3.67
N ARG A 350 8.63 19.21 4.86
CA ARG A 350 7.47 18.47 5.35
C ARG A 350 6.23 19.35 5.53
N LYS A 351 6.42 20.62 5.92
CA LYS A 351 5.33 21.62 5.98
C LYS A 351 4.87 22.03 4.58
N GLN A 352 5.79 22.26 3.66
CA GLN A 352 5.50 22.69 2.29
C GLN A 352 4.79 21.58 1.48
N SER A 353 5.35 20.36 1.45
CA SER A 353 4.76 19.20 0.78
C SER A 353 3.35 18.89 1.28
N ARG A 354 3.13 18.86 2.61
CA ARG A 354 1.79 18.71 3.20
C ARG A 354 0.83 19.81 2.73
N LYS A 355 1.29 21.07 2.68
CA LYS A 355 0.47 22.19 2.20
C LYS A 355 0.09 21.98 0.73
N MET A 356 1.06 21.69 -0.14
CA MET A 356 0.81 21.45 -1.57
C MET A 356 -0.20 20.33 -1.80
N VAL A 357 -0.08 19.20 -1.09
CA VAL A 357 -1.02 18.07 -1.21
C VAL A 357 -2.42 18.44 -0.72
N ILE A 358 -2.57 19.13 0.42
CA ILE A 358 -3.88 19.54 0.95
C ILE A 358 -4.57 20.55 0.03
N GLU A 359 -3.84 21.58 -0.44
CA GLU A 359 -4.41 22.58 -1.36
C GLU A 359 -4.86 21.93 -2.69
N THR A 360 -4.13 20.93 -3.16
CA THR A 360 -4.48 20.18 -4.38
C THR A 360 -5.70 19.28 -4.17
N PHE A 361 -5.76 18.57 -3.05
CA PHE A 361 -6.89 17.75 -2.65
C PHE A 361 -8.17 18.58 -2.55
N GLU A 362 -8.11 19.75 -1.91
CA GLU A 362 -9.24 20.70 -1.83
C GLU A 362 -9.69 21.23 -3.19
N ARG A 363 -8.76 21.47 -4.13
CA ARG A 363 -9.13 21.84 -5.51
C ARG A 363 -9.83 20.69 -6.23
N ALA A 364 -9.29 19.48 -6.13
CA ALA A 364 -9.81 18.29 -6.83
C ALA A 364 -11.18 17.85 -6.33
N GLU A 365 -11.46 17.98 -5.02
CA GLU A 365 -12.75 17.64 -4.42
C GLU A 365 -13.88 18.58 -4.82
N ARG A 366 -13.58 19.86 -5.08
CA ARG A 366 -14.56 20.89 -5.49
C ARG A 366 -14.92 20.82 -6.98
N LYS A 367 -14.17 20.05 -7.77
CA LYS A 367 -14.36 19.91 -9.22
C LYS A 367 -15.47 18.90 -9.53
N LEU A 368 -16.27 19.20 -10.55
CA LEU A 368 -17.33 18.31 -11.03
C LEU A 368 -16.74 17.02 -11.61
N LYS A 369 -17.59 16.02 -11.81
CA LYS A 369 -17.31 14.84 -12.65
C LYS A 369 -17.46 15.20 -14.13
N PRO A 370 -16.75 14.53 -15.05
CA PRO A 370 -16.89 14.73 -16.49
C PRO A 370 -18.33 14.48 -16.95
N SER A 371 -18.71 15.05 -18.10
CA SER A 371 -20.06 14.86 -18.66
C SER A 371 -20.42 13.37 -18.80
N PRO A 372 -21.63 12.92 -18.40
CA PRO A 372 -22.06 11.53 -18.54
C PRO A 372 -21.99 11.00 -19.98
N LYS A 373 -22.07 11.89 -20.97
CA LYS A 373 -21.88 11.59 -22.39
C LYS A 373 -20.54 10.90 -22.67
N LEU A 374 -19.48 11.23 -21.93
CA LEU A 374 -18.14 10.71 -22.18
C LEU A 374 -18.03 9.19 -21.99
N ILE A 375 -18.97 8.52 -21.31
CA ILE A 375 -19.02 7.06 -21.24
C ILE A 375 -19.11 6.38 -22.62
N PHE A 376 -19.63 7.07 -23.64
CA PHE A 376 -19.76 6.57 -25.01
C PHE A 376 -18.59 6.96 -25.93
N THR A 377 -17.67 7.82 -25.47
CA THR A 377 -16.49 8.23 -26.24
C THR A 377 -15.34 7.23 -26.06
N ASP A 378 -14.39 7.23 -26.97
CA ASP A 378 -13.11 6.48 -26.89
C ASP A 378 -13.23 4.94 -26.83
N VAL A 379 -14.45 4.39 -26.94
CA VAL A 379 -14.68 2.93 -27.15
C VAL A 379 -14.17 2.48 -28.51
N TYR A 380 -14.29 3.37 -29.50
CA TYR A 380 -13.69 3.32 -30.83
C TYR A 380 -13.27 4.74 -31.19
N ASP A 381 -12.27 4.88 -32.06
CA ASP A 381 -11.81 6.17 -32.61
C ASP A 381 -12.96 6.98 -33.25
N THR A 382 -13.84 6.31 -34.00
CA THR A 382 -15.12 6.86 -34.45
C THR A 382 -16.27 6.06 -33.85
N ALA A 383 -17.15 6.72 -33.09
CA ALA A 383 -18.29 6.06 -32.45
C ALA A 383 -19.26 5.45 -33.49
N PRO A 384 -19.54 4.13 -33.46
CA PRO A 384 -20.43 3.50 -34.42
C PRO A 384 -21.89 3.95 -34.24
N PRO A 385 -22.75 3.86 -35.27
CA PRO A 385 -24.15 4.32 -35.20
C PRO A 385 -24.98 3.68 -34.08
N SER A 386 -24.64 2.46 -33.67
CA SER A 386 -25.24 1.79 -32.50
C SER A 386 -24.92 2.49 -31.17
N LEU A 387 -23.69 2.98 -31.01
CA LEU A 387 -23.22 3.68 -29.81
C LEU A 387 -23.76 5.10 -29.75
N GLN A 388 -23.80 5.80 -30.90
CA GLN A 388 -24.49 7.11 -31.03
C GLN A 388 -25.98 7.01 -30.66
N LYS A 389 -26.65 5.91 -31.05
CA LYS A 389 -28.04 5.65 -30.66
C LYS A 389 -28.19 5.38 -29.16
N GLN A 390 -27.21 4.74 -28.50
CA GLN A 390 -27.21 4.53 -27.06
C GLN A 390 -26.98 5.85 -26.29
N GLU A 391 -26.10 6.72 -26.78
CA GLU A 391 -25.89 8.07 -26.25
C GLU A 391 -27.20 8.88 -26.27
N GLU A 392 -27.87 8.92 -27.42
CA GLU A 392 -29.16 9.60 -27.59
C GLU A 392 -30.29 8.98 -26.75
N GLN A 393 -30.23 7.66 -26.48
CA GLN A 393 -31.14 6.99 -25.55
C GLN A 393 -30.87 7.39 -24.10
N LEU A 394 -29.61 7.49 -23.67
CA LEU A 394 -29.28 7.97 -22.33
C LEU A 394 -29.68 9.44 -22.17
N LYS A 395 -29.41 10.30 -23.17
CA LYS A 395 -29.82 11.70 -23.16
C LYS A 395 -31.33 11.86 -22.89
N LYS A 396 -32.16 11.16 -23.67
CA LYS A 396 -33.63 11.15 -23.50
C LYS A 396 -34.09 10.57 -22.17
N HIS A 397 -33.34 9.61 -21.62
CA HIS A 397 -33.61 9.08 -20.28
C HIS A 397 -33.31 10.14 -19.20
N VAL A 398 -32.16 10.81 -19.30
CA VAL A 398 -31.75 11.88 -18.38
C VAL A 398 -32.72 13.06 -18.44
N GLU A 399 -33.12 13.50 -19.63
CA GLU A 399 -34.13 14.57 -19.81
C GLU A 399 -35.49 14.27 -19.15
N ARG A 400 -35.82 12.97 -18.94
CA ARG A 400 -37.10 12.53 -18.37
C ARG A 400 -37.03 12.11 -16.89
N TYR A 401 -35.86 11.71 -16.40
CA TYR A 401 -35.69 11.07 -15.10
C TYR A 401 -34.50 11.65 -14.29
N ALA A 402 -34.09 12.89 -14.59
CA ALA A 402 -32.93 13.55 -13.97
C ALA A 402 -32.94 13.54 -12.43
N GLU A 403 -34.12 13.59 -11.81
CA GLU A 403 -34.32 13.58 -10.36
C GLU A 403 -33.87 12.29 -9.66
N HIS A 404 -33.59 11.23 -10.42
CA HIS A 404 -33.10 9.94 -9.91
C HIS A 404 -31.58 9.78 -10.00
N TYR A 405 -30.86 10.79 -10.50
CA TYR A 405 -29.42 10.73 -10.76
C TYR A 405 -28.66 11.91 -10.12
N PRO A 406 -27.38 11.71 -9.72
CA PRO A 406 -26.58 12.73 -9.02
C PRO A 406 -25.95 13.77 -9.97
N PHE A 407 -26.71 14.29 -10.93
CA PHE A 407 -26.18 15.21 -11.96
C PHE A 407 -25.82 16.61 -11.42
N ASP A 408 -26.13 16.92 -10.17
CA ASP A 408 -25.63 18.11 -9.46
C ASP A 408 -24.09 18.12 -9.35
N LYS A 409 -23.45 16.96 -9.45
CA LYS A 409 -21.99 16.78 -9.34
C LYS A 409 -21.28 16.57 -10.67
N PHE A 410 -21.99 16.61 -11.80
CA PHE A 410 -21.45 16.31 -13.12
C PHE A 410 -21.48 17.57 -14.01
N GLU A 411 -20.60 17.63 -15.01
CA GLU A 411 -20.83 18.51 -16.15
C GLU A 411 -22.09 18.11 -16.92
N ARG A 412 -22.63 19.08 -17.67
CA ARG A 412 -23.87 18.89 -18.43
C ARG A 412 -23.67 17.88 -19.57
N PHE A 413 -24.76 17.20 -19.93
CA PHE A 413 -24.83 16.27 -21.05
C PHE A 413 -24.67 16.97 -22.41
#